data_AF-M3B111-F1
#
_entry.id   AF-M3B111-F1
#
_cell.length_a   1.000
_cell.length_b   1.000
_cell.length_c   1.000
_cell.angle_alpha   90.00
_cell.angle_beta   90.00
_cell.angle_gamma   90.00
#
_symmetry.space_group_name_H-M   'P 1'
#
loop_
_entity.id
_entity.type
_entity.pdbx_description
1 polymer ?
#
loop_
_entity_poly.entity_id
_entity_poly.type
_entity_poly.pdbx_seq_one_letter_code
_entity_poly.pdbx_strand_id
1 'polypeptide(L)'
;MIYGNVLPWQKRYLSRTRLETTGLQNGIPTSKMLATVNQFRSTWDHRVLREVTSNDIWNAQWSGRVSQIAALHLPLRTQIRFDDLVHRIRELAQANYPLIFPHEMPTVATIGEYCDALNNEITDVLVGSVDHQWIGWDNDPRTRAKHNRLRSNVAAGFAPYGPDGQSPTEDTKSAAISDRAGRLSFGSNRAALPEQGYWINKDILGKGGWGCASIWLRYDTNGSIVERVVTKESYLQGNWDRPKYWHGPAADRVPMEYTLQKTLSNVPKANNIVNCRAYGLYERYRMYRLYMEYCQHGDLEQSVKEYFGFSQIVDQSVIGENTIYKVAYPSDRPDPITLYKRLEMMSEKFASAKFDEEKDVVIVAPDRYKPFAR
;
A
#
# COMPACT_ATOMS: atom_id res chain seq x y z
N MET A 1 -5.23 -22.00 -46.83
CA MET A 1 -6.65 -21.78 -47.11
C MET A 1 -7.41 -22.03 -45.81
N ILE A 2 -7.62 -21.00 -44.99
CA ILE A 2 -8.38 -21.11 -43.73
C ILE A 2 -9.43 -20.00 -43.80
N TYR A 3 -10.70 -20.38 -43.92
CA TYR A 3 -11.82 -19.47 -43.88
C TYR A 3 -11.95 -18.90 -42.46
N GLY A 4 -11.86 -17.57 -42.35
CA GLY A 4 -12.11 -16.84 -41.11
C GLY A 4 -13.59 -16.88 -40.76
N ASN A 5 -13.91 -17.43 -39.59
CA ASN A 5 -15.23 -17.31 -38.98
C ASN A 5 -15.42 -15.89 -38.46
N VAL A 6 -16.22 -15.11 -39.18
CA VAL A 6 -16.71 -13.78 -38.75
C VAL A 6 -17.60 -13.95 -37.52
N LEU A 7 -17.27 -13.27 -36.42
CA LEU A 7 -18.00 -13.37 -35.15
C LEU A 7 -19.45 -12.84 -35.30
N PRO A 8 -20.44 -13.39 -34.56
CA PRO A 8 -21.86 -13.06 -34.69
C PRO A 8 -22.21 -11.56 -34.54
N TRP A 9 -21.40 -10.77 -33.83
CA TRP A 9 -21.65 -9.34 -33.64
C TRP A 9 -21.30 -8.49 -34.87
N GLN A 10 -20.35 -8.91 -35.71
CA GLN A 10 -20.03 -8.23 -36.97
C GLN A 10 -21.18 -8.34 -37.99
N LYS A 11 -21.97 -9.43 -37.96
CA LYS A 11 -23.18 -9.58 -38.78
C LYS A 11 -24.30 -8.62 -38.38
N ARG A 12 -24.37 -8.23 -37.10
CA ARG A 12 -25.40 -7.31 -36.58
C ARG A 12 -25.13 -5.84 -36.93
N TYR A 13 -23.87 -5.49 -37.20
CA TYR A 13 -23.48 -4.13 -37.59
C TYR A 13 -23.67 -3.88 -39.10
N LEU A 14 -23.41 -4.90 -39.92
CA LEU A 14 -23.59 -4.84 -41.38
C LEU A 14 -25.06 -4.91 -41.83
N SER A 15 -25.98 -5.42 -40.99
CA SER A 15 -27.41 -5.46 -41.32
C SER A 15 -28.16 -4.15 -41.08
N ARG A 16 -27.59 -3.20 -40.33
CA ARG A 16 -28.22 -1.89 -40.05
C ARG A 16 -27.98 -0.82 -41.12
N THR A 17 -27.10 -1.06 -42.08
CA THR A 17 -26.83 -0.12 -43.19
C THR A 17 -27.65 -0.39 -44.46
N ARG A 18 -28.60 -1.32 -44.41
CA ARG A 18 -29.58 -1.49 -45.49
C ARG A 18 -30.72 -0.49 -45.26
N LEU A 19 -30.48 0.76 -45.65
CA LEU A 19 -31.52 1.79 -45.77
C LEU A 19 -32.58 1.28 -46.75
N GLU A 20 -33.77 1.01 -46.22
CA GLU A 20 -34.99 0.84 -47.00
C GLU A 20 -35.23 2.12 -47.81
N THR A 21 -35.10 2.01 -49.12
CA THR A 21 -35.47 3.05 -50.08
C THR A 21 -36.88 2.73 -50.56
N THR A 22 -37.86 2.99 -49.71
CA THR A 22 -39.28 2.98 -50.08
C THR A 22 -39.87 4.36 -49.83
N GLY A 23 -40.11 5.08 -50.93
CA GLY A 23 -40.97 6.24 -50.98
C GLY A 23 -40.31 7.57 -50.70
N LEU A 24 -39.90 8.28 -51.76
CA LEU A 24 -39.99 9.74 -51.88
C LEU A 24 -39.77 10.13 -53.35
N GLN A 25 -40.88 10.25 -54.08
CA GLN A 25 -40.93 11.06 -55.29
C GLN A 25 -40.78 12.52 -54.86
N ASN A 26 -39.69 13.19 -55.26
CA ASN A 26 -39.64 14.61 -55.64
C ASN A 26 -38.18 15.06 -55.91
N GLY A 27 -37.84 15.18 -57.21
CA GLY A 27 -37.12 16.32 -57.80
C GLY A 27 -35.81 16.87 -57.22
N ILE A 28 -34.91 16.07 -56.62
CA ILE A 28 -33.55 16.52 -56.30
C ILE A 28 -32.57 16.04 -57.38
N PRO A 29 -31.66 16.89 -57.92
CA PRO A 29 -30.67 16.46 -58.91
C PRO A 29 -29.76 15.38 -58.31
N THR A 30 -29.85 14.17 -58.84
CA THR A 30 -29.12 12.97 -58.44
C THR A 30 -27.59 13.19 -58.41
N SER A 31 -27.05 14.13 -59.19
CA SER A 31 -25.62 14.44 -59.22
C SER A 31 -25.09 15.12 -57.95
N LYS A 32 -25.88 16.01 -57.32
CA LYS A 32 -25.48 16.65 -56.05
C LYS A 32 -25.53 15.67 -54.88
N MET A 33 -26.53 14.79 -54.87
CA MET A 33 -26.66 13.76 -53.83
C MET A 33 -25.56 12.69 -53.94
N LEU A 34 -25.20 12.28 -55.17
CA LEU A 34 -24.06 11.39 -55.42
C LEU A 34 -22.72 12.04 -55.06
N ALA A 35 -22.54 13.33 -55.34
CA ALA A 35 -21.33 14.06 -54.95
C ALA A 35 -21.20 14.18 -53.42
N THR A 36 -22.29 14.48 -52.71
CA THR A 36 -22.30 14.53 -51.24
C THR A 36 -22.10 13.15 -50.61
N VAL A 37 -22.70 12.08 -51.16
CA VAL A 37 -22.49 10.70 -50.68
C VAL A 37 -21.07 10.22 -50.96
N ASN A 38 -20.48 10.56 -52.10
CA ASN A 38 -19.09 10.23 -52.42
C ASN A 38 -18.10 11.05 -51.59
N GLN A 39 -18.40 12.31 -51.28
CA GLN A 39 -17.60 13.15 -50.38
C GLN A 39 -17.72 12.68 -48.91
N PHE A 40 -18.89 12.18 -48.50
CA PHE A 40 -19.08 11.51 -47.21
C PHE A 40 -18.32 10.19 -47.15
N ARG A 41 -18.36 9.36 -48.21
CA ARG A 41 -17.59 8.11 -48.28
C ARG A 41 -16.08 8.36 -48.26
N SER A 42 -15.58 9.32 -49.05
CA SER A 42 -14.14 9.62 -49.13
C SER A 42 -13.57 10.25 -47.85
N THR A 43 -14.40 10.95 -47.06
CA THR A 43 -13.99 11.50 -45.76
C THR A 43 -14.08 10.49 -44.62
N TRP A 44 -14.94 9.46 -44.73
CA TRP A 44 -14.99 8.33 -43.81
C TRP A 44 -13.88 7.30 -44.07
N ASP A 45 -13.51 7.06 -45.33
CA ASP A 45 -12.50 6.07 -45.72
C ASP A 45 -11.10 6.38 -45.18
N HIS A 46 -10.76 7.65 -44.92
CA HIS A 46 -9.47 8.01 -44.34
C HIS A 46 -9.49 8.21 -42.82
N ARG A 47 -10.66 8.28 -42.17
CA ARG A 47 -10.74 8.56 -40.72
C ARG A 47 -11.05 7.36 -39.83
N VAL A 48 -11.60 6.24 -40.30
CA VAL A 48 -12.01 5.18 -39.37
C VAL A 48 -11.92 3.76 -39.93
N LEU A 49 -10.74 3.33 -40.39
CA LEU A 49 -10.42 1.89 -40.46
C LEU A 49 -8.95 1.66 -40.07
N ARG A 50 -8.52 2.19 -38.92
CA ARG A 50 -7.35 1.56 -38.30
C ARG A 50 -7.78 0.15 -37.93
N GLU A 51 -6.98 -0.84 -38.29
CA GLU A 51 -7.24 -2.23 -37.91
C GLU A 51 -7.40 -2.29 -36.38
N VAL A 52 -8.48 -2.92 -35.93
CA VAL A 52 -8.73 -3.13 -34.50
C VAL A 52 -7.60 -4.03 -33.98
N THR A 53 -6.77 -3.47 -33.11
CA THR A 53 -5.63 -4.19 -32.54
C THR A 53 -6.08 -5.06 -31.37
N SER A 54 -5.25 -6.04 -30.98
CA SER A 54 -5.47 -6.79 -29.74
C SER A 54 -5.58 -5.89 -28.51
N ASN A 55 -4.84 -4.77 -28.49
CA ASN A 55 -4.92 -3.76 -27.43
C ASN A 55 -6.26 -3.04 -27.41
N ASP A 56 -6.86 -2.75 -28.57
CA ASP A 56 -8.20 -2.15 -28.63
C ASP A 56 -9.26 -3.09 -28.05
N ILE A 57 -9.19 -4.38 -28.42
CA ILE A 57 -10.10 -5.42 -27.91
C ILE A 57 -9.92 -5.57 -26.39
N TRP A 58 -8.68 -5.67 -25.93
CA TRP A 58 -8.34 -5.79 -24.53
C TRP A 58 -8.83 -4.59 -23.70
N ASN A 59 -8.58 -3.37 -24.18
CA ASN A 59 -9.05 -2.14 -23.54
C ASN A 59 -10.57 -2.10 -23.46
N ALA A 60 -11.26 -2.49 -24.54
CA ALA A 60 -12.73 -2.52 -24.57
C ALA A 60 -13.29 -3.54 -23.58
N GLN A 61 -12.71 -4.75 -23.50
CA GLN A 61 -13.15 -5.79 -22.57
C GLN A 61 -12.93 -5.39 -21.10
N TRP A 62 -11.75 -4.86 -20.75
CA TRP A 62 -11.50 -4.39 -19.38
C TRP A 62 -12.33 -3.18 -19.01
N SER A 63 -12.55 -2.24 -19.94
CA SER A 63 -13.43 -1.09 -19.68
C SER A 63 -14.85 -1.56 -19.40
N GLY A 64 -15.39 -2.46 -20.24
CA GLY A 64 -16.69 -3.08 -20.02
C GLY A 64 -16.75 -3.84 -18.69
N ARG A 65 -15.69 -4.58 -18.34
CA ARG A 65 -15.62 -5.33 -17.09
C ARG A 65 -15.62 -4.44 -15.85
N VAL A 66 -14.82 -3.38 -15.86
CA VAL A 66 -14.78 -2.40 -14.77
C VAL A 66 -16.16 -1.75 -14.58
N SER A 67 -16.83 -1.37 -15.68
CA SER A 67 -18.19 -0.81 -15.61
C SER A 67 -19.20 -1.82 -15.05
N GLN A 68 -19.14 -3.08 -15.47
CA GLN A 68 -20.02 -4.14 -14.97
C GLN A 68 -19.82 -4.40 -13.47
N ILE A 69 -18.57 -4.46 -13.01
CA ILE A 69 -18.26 -4.69 -11.59
C ILE A 69 -18.66 -3.48 -10.73
N ALA A 70 -18.43 -2.26 -11.22
CA ALA A 70 -18.89 -1.05 -10.52
C ALA A 70 -20.42 -1.04 -10.32
N ALA A 71 -21.19 -1.60 -11.25
CA ALA A 71 -22.64 -1.70 -11.13
C ALA A 71 -23.12 -2.71 -10.07
N LEU A 72 -22.26 -3.62 -9.59
CA LEU A 72 -22.60 -4.61 -8.58
C LEU A 72 -22.65 -4.06 -7.14
N HIS A 73 -22.29 -2.80 -6.91
CA HIS A 73 -22.31 -2.15 -5.59
C HIS A 73 -21.58 -2.98 -4.52
N LEU A 74 -20.34 -3.36 -4.82
CA LEU A 74 -19.55 -4.23 -3.96
C LEU A 74 -19.20 -3.58 -2.61
N PRO A 75 -18.95 -4.39 -1.55
CA PRO A 75 -18.31 -3.89 -0.35
C PRO A 75 -17.01 -3.16 -0.70
N LEU A 76 -16.75 -2.02 -0.04
CA LEU A 76 -15.62 -1.14 -0.33
C LEU A 76 -14.28 -1.91 -0.40
N ARG A 77 -14.05 -2.85 0.52
CA ARG A 77 -12.83 -3.69 0.53
C ARG A 77 -12.68 -4.51 -0.75
N THR A 78 -13.76 -5.13 -1.21
CA THR A 78 -13.77 -5.95 -2.42
C THR A 78 -13.54 -5.10 -3.66
N GLN A 79 -14.14 -3.91 -3.71
CA GLN A 79 -13.91 -2.94 -4.78
C GLN A 79 -12.43 -2.52 -4.85
N ILE A 80 -11.85 -2.13 -3.72
CA ILE A 80 -10.43 -1.73 -3.62
C ILE A 80 -9.51 -2.86 -4.07
N ARG A 81 -9.82 -4.10 -3.67
CA ARG A 81 -9.08 -5.29 -4.06
C ARG A 81 -9.08 -5.48 -5.57
N PHE A 82 -10.26 -5.40 -6.19
CA PHE A 82 -10.40 -5.49 -7.63
C PHE A 82 -9.62 -4.38 -8.35
N ASP A 83 -9.72 -3.13 -7.87
CA ASP A 83 -9.03 -1.99 -8.46
C ASP A 83 -7.50 -2.15 -8.40
N ASP A 84 -6.96 -2.68 -7.29
CA ASP A 84 -5.53 -2.98 -7.15
C ASP A 84 -5.05 -3.99 -8.20
N LEU A 85 -5.84 -5.05 -8.45
CA LEU A 85 -5.50 -6.08 -9.43
C LEU A 85 -5.61 -5.56 -10.88
N VAL A 86 -6.67 -4.80 -11.19
CA VAL A 86 -6.82 -4.15 -12.51
C VAL A 86 -5.68 -3.19 -12.77
N HIS A 87 -5.25 -2.42 -11.77
CA HIS A 87 -4.10 -1.54 -11.90
C HIS A 87 -2.85 -2.34 -12.25
N ARG A 88 -2.60 -3.46 -11.55
CA ARG A 88 -1.44 -4.31 -11.80
C ARG A 88 -1.48 -4.90 -13.22
N ILE A 89 -2.64 -5.36 -13.68
CA ILE A 89 -2.85 -5.85 -15.05
C ILE A 89 -2.54 -4.77 -16.11
N ARG A 90 -2.95 -3.52 -15.86
CA ARG A 90 -2.64 -2.39 -16.75
C ARG A 90 -1.16 -2.06 -16.78
N GLU A 91 -0.46 -2.10 -15.65
CA GLU A 91 0.99 -1.91 -15.59
C GLU A 91 1.72 -2.98 -16.40
N LEU A 92 1.25 -4.24 -16.37
CA LEU A 92 1.80 -5.32 -17.18
C LEU A 92 1.62 -5.06 -18.68
N ALA A 93 0.41 -4.66 -19.10
CA ALA A 93 0.15 -4.34 -20.50
C ALA A 93 1.04 -3.18 -20.99
N GLN A 94 1.24 -2.14 -20.16
CA GLN A 94 2.12 -1.01 -20.47
C GLN A 94 3.60 -1.42 -20.58
N ALA A 95 4.02 -2.42 -19.81
CA ALA A 95 5.37 -2.98 -19.86
C ALA A 95 5.53 -4.06 -20.95
N ASN A 96 4.60 -4.18 -21.89
CA ASN A 96 4.61 -5.14 -23.00
C ASN A 96 4.64 -6.62 -22.58
N TYR A 97 4.12 -6.95 -21.39
CA TYR A 97 3.85 -8.34 -21.03
C TYR A 97 2.62 -8.89 -21.80
N PRO A 98 2.47 -10.23 -21.90
CA PRO A 98 1.27 -10.82 -22.47
C PRO A 98 -0.02 -10.26 -21.84
N LEU A 99 -1.02 -10.01 -22.69
CA LEU A 99 -2.28 -9.43 -22.27
C LEU A 99 -3.10 -10.44 -21.45
N ILE A 100 -3.48 -10.03 -20.23
CA ILE A 100 -4.42 -10.77 -19.38
C ILE A 100 -5.84 -10.30 -19.72
N PHE A 101 -6.69 -11.18 -20.22
CA PHE A 101 -8.08 -10.85 -20.56
C PHE A 101 -9.02 -11.15 -19.38
N PRO A 102 -10.08 -10.36 -19.15
CA PRO A 102 -10.99 -10.61 -18.04
C PRO A 102 -11.75 -11.94 -18.25
N HIS A 103 -11.89 -12.74 -17.18
CA HIS A 103 -12.69 -13.98 -17.22
C HIS A 103 -14.19 -13.71 -17.43
N GLU A 104 -15.03 -14.74 -17.44
CA GLU A 104 -16.49 -14.58 -17.44
C GLU A 104 -17.00 -13.76 -16.24
N MET A 105 -18.19 -13.17 -16.36
CA MET A 105 -18.74 -12.30 -15.31
C MET A 105 -19.03 -13.09 -14.03
N PRO A 106 -18.38 -12.74 -12.91
CA PRO A 106 -18.70 -13.35 -11.62
C PRO A 106 -20.02 -12.81 -11.06
N THR A 107 -20.68 -13.60 -10.23
CA THR A 107 -21.72 -13.12 -9.31
C THR A 107 -21.08 -12.38 -8.12
N VAL A 108 -21.85 -11.59 -7.37
CA VAL A 108 -21.36 -10.86 -6.19
C VAL A 108 -20.68 -11.79 -5.18
N ALA A 109 -21.25 -12.98 -4.92
CA ALA A 109 -20.68 -13.96 -3.99
C ALA A 109 -19.31 -14.49 -4.44
N THR A 110 -19.03 -14.46 -5.74
CA THR A 110 -17.83 -15.02 -6.36
C THR A 110 -16.77 -13.96 -6.71
N ILE A 111 -17.00 -12.67 -6.41
CA ILE A 111 -16.00 -11.62 -6.74
C ILE A 111 -14.68 -11.84 -5.98
N GLY A 112 -14.74 -12.33 -4.74
CA GLY A 112 -13.54 -12.67 -3.98
C GLY A 112 -12.69 -13.73 -4.70
N GLU A 113 -13.33 -14.79 -5.16
CA GLU A 113 -12.70 -15.88 -5.93
C GLU A 113 -12.20 -15.40 -7.29
N TYR A 114 -12.95 -14.51 -7.94
CA TYR A 114 -12.54 -13.85 -9.19
C TYR A 114 -11.25 -13.06 -8.99
N CYS A 115 -11.11 -12.32 -7.88
CA CYS A 115 -9.88 -11.61 -7.55
C CYS A 115 -8.72 -12.59 -7.26
N ASP A 116 -8.98 -13.73 -6.61
CA ASP A 116 -7.97 -14.78 -6.42
C ASP A 116 -7.49 -15.35 -7.76
N ALA A 117 -8.41 -15.64 -8.70
CA ALA A 117 -8.09 -16.11 -10.04
C ALA A 117 -7.22 -15.11 -10.81
N LEU A 118 -7.59 -13.82 -10.80
CA LEU A 118 -6.80 -12.77 -11.44
C LEU A 118 -5.38 -12.65 -10.85
N ASN A 119 -5.23 -12.75 -9.53
CA ASN A 119 -3.91 -12.69 -8.90
C ASN A 119 -3.01 -13.87 -9.30
N ASN A 120 -3.60 -15.06 -9.48
CA ASN A 120 -2.88 -16.23 -9.98
C ASN A 120 -2.45 -16.01 -11.44
N GLU A 121 -3.37 -15.57 -12.31
CA GLU A 121 -3.06 -15.31 -13.73
C GLU A 121 -1.99 -14.22 -13.91
N ILE A 122 -2.02 -13.15 -13.10
CA ILE A 122 -0.96 -12.12 -13.05
C ILE A 122 0.41 -12.76 -12.76
N THR A 123 0.44 -13.69 -11.79
CA THR A 123 1.68 -14.37 -11.40
C THR A 123 2.17 -15.27 -12.52
N ASP A 124 1.26 -16.03 -13.13
CA ASP A 124 1.56 -16.97 -14.22
C ASP A 124 2.04 -16.25 -15.47
N VAL A 125 1.42 -15.13 -15.87
CA VAL A 125 1.87 -14.33 -17.03
C VAL A 125 3.26 -13.76 -16.79
N LEU A 126 3.52 -13.23 -15.59
CA LEU A 126 4.84 -12.71 -15.25
C LEU A 126 5.92 -13.79 -15.31
N VAL A 127 5.66 -14.99 -14.80
CA VAL A 127 6.60 -16.13 -14.87
C VAL A 127 6.73 -16.66 -16.30
N GLY A 128 5.61 -16.91 -16.99
CA GLY A 128 5.61 -17.46 -18.35
C GLY A 128 6.28 -16.54 -19.38
N SER A 129 6.19 -15.22 -19.19
CA SER A 129 6.87 -14.23 -20.04
C SER A 129 8.39 -14.37 -20.02
N VAL A 130 8.96 -14.86 -18.91
CA VAL A 130 10.39 -15.09 -18.77
C VAL A 130 10.77 -16.53 -19.04
N ASP A 131 9.90 -17.52 -18.83
CA ASP A 131 10.21 -18.95 -19.04
C ASP A 131 10.88 -19.25 -20.39
N HIS A 132 10.48 -18.56 -21.47
CA HIS A 132 11.10 -18.71 -22.79
C HIS A 132 12.59 -18.35 -22.82
N GLN A 133 13.01 -17.39 -21.98
CA GLN A 133 14.42 -17.00 -21.82
C GLN A 133 15.20 -18.05 -21.03
N TRP A 134 14.53 -18.88 -20.23
CA TRP A 134 15.14 -19.92 -19.42
C TRP A 134 15.19 -21.29 -20.13
N ILE A 135 14.61 -21.42 -21.33
CA ILE A 135 14.63 -22.66 -22.13
C ILE A 135 16.09 -23.07 -22.41
N GLY A 136 16.41 -24.33 -22.12
CA GLY A 136 17.74 -24.93 -22.32
C GLY A 136 18.70 -24.79 -21.13
N TRP A 137 18.37 -23.95 -20.15
CA TRP A 137 19.17 -23.82 -18.92
C TRP A 137 18.70 -24.76 -17.78
N ASP A 138 17.56 -25.42 -17.96
CA ASP A 138 16.90 -26.33 -17.00
C ASP A 138 17.68 -27.62 -16.67
N ASN A 139 18.65 -27.95 -17.51
CA ASN A 139 19.55 -29.09 -17.32
C ASN A 139 20.58 -28.88 -16.19
N ASP A 140 20.84 -27.64 -15.76
CA ASP A 140 21.76 -27.32 -14.67
C ASP A 140 21.04 -27.09 -13.32
N PRO A 141 21.41 -27.81 -12.24
CA PRO A 141 20.82 -27.63 -10.91
C PRO A 141 20.89 -26.19 -10.38
N ARG A 142 21.95 -25.43 -10.68
CA ARG A 142 22.10 -24.05 -10.19
C ARG A 142 21.11 -23.12 -10.87
N THR A 143 20.90 -23.30 -12.17
CA THR A 143 19.91 -22.57 -12.95
C THR A 143 18.49 -22.90 -12.48
N ARG A 144 18.16 -24.18 -12.28
CA ARG A 144 16.85 -24.56 -11.72
C ARG A 144 16.60 -23.90 -10.38
N ALA A 145 17.60 -23.84 -9.50
CA ALA A 145 17.50 -23.12 -8.24
C ALA A 145 17.28 -21.59 -8.45
N LYS A 146 17.93 -20.99 -9.46
CA LYS A 146 17.75 -19.57 -9.80
C LYS A 146 16.36 -19.27 -10.38
N HIS A 147 15.81 -20.16 -11.20
CA HIS A 147 14.43 -20.10 -11.71
C HIS A 147 13.41 -20.26 -10.58
N ASN A 148 13.62 -21.19 -9.65
CA ASN A 148 12.75 -21.32 -8.47
C ASN A 148 12.77 -20.06 -7.59
N ARG A 149 13.94 -19.39 -7.45
CA ARG A 149 14.04 -18.08 -6.80
C ARG A 149 13.25 -17.01 -7.57
N LEU A 150 13.29 -17.03 -8.90
CA LEU A 150 12.55 -16.10 -9.75
C LEU A 150 11.04 -16.25 -9.53
N ARG A 151 10.52 -17.48 -9.60
CA ARG A 151 9.11 -17.75 -9.32
C ARG A 151 8.71 -17.26 -7.94
N SER A 152 9.55 -17.52 -6.93
CA SER A 152 9.32 -17.05 -5.56
C SER A 152 9.31 -15.51 -5.46
N ASN A 153 10.18 -14.82 -6.20
CA ASN A 153 10.24 -13.36 -6.24
C ASN A 153 9.07 -12.74 -7.02
N VAL A 154 8.61 -13.36 -8.10
CA VAL A 154 7.42 -12.90 -8.85
C VAL A 154 6.15 -13.09 -8.03
N ALA A 155 6.02 -14.25 -7.38
CA ALA A 155 4.99 -14.49 -6.37
C ALA A 155 5.11 -13.51 -5.19
N ALA A 156 6.27 -12.88 -5.00
CA ALA A 156 6.46 -11.82 -4.03
C ALA A 156 6.09 -10.40 -4.50
N GLY A 157 5.69 -10.25 -5.76
CA GLY A 157 5.41 -8.94 -6.35
C GLY A 157 6.67 -8.16 -6.78
N PHE A 158 7.80 -8.85 -6.95
CA PHE A 158 8.97 -8.29 -7.63
C PHE A 158 8.87 -8.46 -9.15
N ALA A 159 9.60 -7.62 -9.88
CA ALA A 159 9.75 -7.76 -11.32
C ALA A 159 10.45 -9.09 -11.64
N PRO A 160 10.03 -9.77 -12.73
CA PRO A 160 10.73 -10.96 -13.19
C PRO A 160 12.12 -10.58 -13.74
N TYR A 161 13.04 -11.55 -13.77
CA TYR A 161 14.40 -11.40 -14.28
C TYR A 161 14.81 -12.61 -15.12
N GLY A 162 15.65 -12.37 -16.13
CA GLY A 162 16.16 -13.42 -17.02
C GLY A 162 17.28 -14.27 -16.40
N PRO A 163 17.76 -15.30 -17.11
CA PRO A 163 18.84 -16.18 -16.65
C PRO A 163 20.15 -15.43 -16.39
N ASP A 164 20.44 -14.38 -17.16
CA ASP A 164 21.63 -13.52 -16.97
C ASP A 164 21.37 -12.37 -15.99
N GLY A 165 20.10 -12.11 -15.64
CA GLY A 165 19.72 -11.07 -14.70
C GLY A 165 20.21 -11.38 -13.29
N GLN A 166 20.60 -10.35 -12.55
CA GLN A 166 20.88 -10.49 -11.13
C GLN A 166 19.56 -10.64 -10.36
N SER A 167 19.50 -11.62 -9.46
CA SER A 167 18.39 -11.71 -8.51
C SER A 167 18.39 -10.46 -7.63
N PRO A 168 17.22 -9.89 -7.29
CA PRO A 168 17.14 -8.80 -6.33
C PRO A 168 17.86 -9.16 -5.02
N THR A 169 18.77 -8.28 -4.60
CA THR A 169 19.44 -8.37 -3.29
C THR A 169 18.51 -7.90 -2.17
N GLU A 170 18.79 -8.25 -0.92
CA GLU A 170 18.00 -7.77 0.23
C GLU A 170 18.00 -6.24 0.35
N ASP A 171 19.10 -5.57 0.00
CA ASP A 171 19.18 -4.11 -0.03
C ASP A 171 18.26 -3.51 -1.09
N THR A 172 18.24 -4.11 -2.29
CA THR A 172 17.35 -3.69 -3.38
C THR A 172 15.89 -3.87 -2.99
N LYS A 173 15.56 -4.99 -2.33
CA LYS A 173 14.22 -5.23 -1.80
C LYS A 173 13.83 -4.20 -0.73
N SER A 174 14.75 -3.87 0.16
CA SER A 174 14.56 -2.89 1.25
C SER A 174 14.37 -1.46 0.73
N ALA A 175 15.14 -1.06 -0.29
CA ALA A 175 14.98 0.24 -0.95
C ALA A 175 13.63 0.35 -1.64
N ALA A 176 13.20 -0.68 -2.37
CA ALA A 176 11.89 -0.72 -3.01
C ALA A 176 10.73 -0.62 -2.01
N ILE A 177 10.89 -1.23 -0.83
CA ILE A 177 9.94 -1.11 0.28
C ILE A 177 9.85 0.34 0.77
N SER A 178 10.99 0.99 1.03
CA SER A 178 11.02 2.36 1.54
C SER A 178 10.43 3.38 0.56
N ASP A 179 10.68 3.21 -0.74
CA ASP A 179 10.11 4.07 -1.79
C ASP A 179 8.58 3.90 -1.91
N ARG A 180 8.07 2.66 -1.80
CA ARG A 180 6.63 2.40 -1.80
C ARG A 180 5.91 3.07 -0.61
N ALA A 181 6.49 2.98 0.58
CA ALA A 181 5.94 3.61 1.78
C ALA A 181 5.70 5.12 1.60
N GLY A 182 6.65 5.82 0.97
CA GLY A 182 6.58 7.26 0.74
C GLY A 182 5.56 7.68 -0.32
N ARG A 183 5.21 6.80 -1.26
CA ARG A 183 4.24 7.09 -2.35
C ARG A 183 2.79 6.82 -1.97
N LEU A 184 2.56 6.05 -0.92
CA LEU A 184 1.23 5.73 -0.44
C LEU A 184 0.68 6.85 0.42
N SER A 185 -0.49 7.39 0.05
CA SER A 185 -1.26 8.29 0.92
C SER A 185 -1.67 7.58 2.22
N PHE A 186 -2.21 8.32 3.19
CA PHE A 186 -2.58 7.76 4.50
C PHE A 186 -3.49 6.52 4.38
N GLY A 187 -4.42 6.50 3.41
CA GLY A 187 -5.24 5.33 3.12
C GLY A 187 -6.49 5.19 4.00
N SER A 188 -7.10 6.30 4.43
CA SER A 188 -8.32 6.31 5.25
C SER A 188 -9.42 5.39 4.71
N ASN A 189 -9.70 5.43 3.41
CA ASN A 189 -10.70 4.60 2.74
C ASN A 189 -10.45 3.08 2.91
N ARG A 190 -9.19 2.65 2.84
CA ARG A 190 -8.78 1.24 3.01
C ARG A 190 -8.94 0.76 4.45
N ALA A 191 -8.81 1.68 5.38
CA ALA A 191 -8.84 1.44 6.82
C ALA A 191 -10.22 1.69 7.45
N ALA A 192 -11.20 2.13 6.65
CA ALA A 192 -12.48 2.65 7.14
C ALA A 192 -12.30 3.73 8.24
N LEU A 193 -11.25 4.53 8.12
CA LEU A 193 -10.98 5.67 9.00
C LEU A 193 -11.59 6.94 8.41
N PRO A 194 -11.93 7.95 9.23
CA PRO A 194 -12.45 9.22 8.74
C PRO A 194 -11.53 9.89 7.70
N GLU A 195 -12.13 10.48 6.67
CA GLU A 195 -11.42 11.24 5.62
C GLU A 195 -11.30 12.74 5.91
N GLN A 196 -11.88 13.23 7.02
CA GLN A 196 -11.93 14.66 7.31
C GLN A 196 -10.54 15.24 7.63
N GLY A 197 -10.17 16.33 6.95
CA GLY A 197 -8.87 17.00 7.08
C GLY A 197 -7.84 16.46 6.09
N TYR A 198 -6.57 16.80 6.30
CA TYR A 198 -5.47 16.27 5.49
C TYR A 198 -4.42 15.60 6.37
N TRP A 199 -3.88 14.50 5.86
CA TRP A 199 -2.88 13.68 6.54
C TRP A 199 -1.49 13.92 5.94
N ILE A 200 -0.51 14.18 6.80
CA ILE A 200 0.89 14.33 6.41
C ILE A 200 1.71 13.22 7.08
N ASN A 201 2.49 12.50 6.27
CA ASN A 201 3.54 11.63 6.80
C ASN A 201 4.68 12.50 7.34
N LYS A 202 4.92 12.45 8.65
CA LYS A 202 5.88 13.34 9.30
C LYS A 202 7.27 12.73 9.39
N ASP A 203 7.37 11.45 9.75
CA ASP A 203 8.64 10.77 9.94
C ASP A 203 8.52 9.24 9.96
N ILE A 204 9.64 8.54 9.85
CA ILE A 204 9.78 7.10 10.08
C ILE A 204 10.28 6.87 11.50
N LEU A 205 9.45 6.28 12.35
CA LEU A 205 9.77 5.98 13.75
C LEU A 205 10.66 4.74 13.90
N GLY A 206 10.57 3.80 12.97
CA GLY A 206 11.35 2.56 13.03
C GLY A 206 11.33 1.79 11.71
N LYS A 207 12.41 1.07 11.44
CA LYS A 207 12.56 0.21 10.27
C LYS A 207 12.99 -1.19 10.71
N GLY A 208 12.41 -2.20 10.09
CA GLY A 208 12.81 -3.60 10.26
C GLY A 208 12.92 -4.30 8.91
N GLY A 209 13.35 -5.55 8.91
CA GLY A 209 13.59 -6.30 7.67
C GLY A 209 12.38 -6.50 6.75
N TRP A 210 11.16 -6.32 7.27
CA TRP A 210 9.92 -6.60 6.53
C TRP A 210 8.97 -5.40 6.45
N GLY A 211 9.38 -4.24 6.94
CA GLY A 211 8.47 -3.11 7.08
C GLY A 211 9.03 -1.90 7.81
N CYS A 212 8.20 -0.86 7.88
CA CYS A 212 8.51 0.35 8.62
C CYS A 212 7.30 0.81 9.44
N ALA A 213 7.58 1.49 10.53
CA ALA A 213 6.61 2.26 11.30
C ALA A 213 6.83 3.74 11.01
N SER A 214 5.79 4.45 10.59
CA SER A 214 5.84 5.88 10.30
C SER A 214 4.72 6.63 11.01
N ILE A 215 4.98 7.88 11.39
CA ILE A 215 4.01 8.73 12.05
C ILE A 215 3.28 9.59 11.01
N TRP A 216 1.95 9.61 11.14
CA TRP A 216 1.06 10.44 10.37
C TRP A 216 0.34 11.43 11.28
N LEU A 217 0.28 12.67 10.83
CA LEU A 217 -0.38 13.77 11.52
C LEU A 217 -1.61 14.19 10.71
N ARG A 218 -2.76 14.25 11.37
CA ARG A 218 -3.97 14.85 10.78
C ARG A 218 -4.07 16.30 11.21
N TYR A 219 -4.26 17.16 10.23
CA TYR A 219 -4.47 18.58 10.44
C TYR A 219 -5.93 18.95 10.18
N ASP A 220 -6.45 19.88 10.98
CA ASP A 220 -7.73 20.53 10.70
C ASP A 220 -7.59 21.66 9.67
N THR A 221 -8.70 22.35 9.39
CA THR A 221 -8.72 23.50 8.46
C THR A 221 -7.90 24.69 8.94
N ASN A 222 -7.57 24.76 10.23
CA ASN A 222 -6.79 25.83 10.84
C ASN A 222 -5.29 25.49 10.92
N GLY A 223 -4.87 24.33 10.39
CA GLY A 223 -3.48 23.88 10.44
C GLY A 223 -3.05 23.35 11.82
N SER A 224 -3.99 23.03 12.71
CA SER A 224 -3.71 22.42 14.02
C SER A 224 -3.68 20.90 13.92
N ILE A 225 -2.73 20.26 14.63
CA ILE A 225 -2.66 18.79 14.70
C ILE A 225 -3.79 18.28 15.59
N VAL A 226 -4.77 17.63 14.97
CA VAL A 226 -5.93 17.03 15.65
C VAL A 226 -5.76 15.55 15.91
N GLU A 227 -4.82 14.88 15.24
CA GLU A 227 -4.58 13.46 15.44
C GLU A 227 -3.16 13.03 15.10
N ARG A 228 -2.68 12.00 15.82
CA ARG A 228 -1.41 11.31 15.56
C ARG A 228 -1.69 9.82 15.45
N VAL A 229 -1.26 9.22 14.35
CA VAL A 229 -1.41 7.78 14.08
C VAL A 229 -0.07 7.22 13.65
N VAL A 230 0.28 6.05 14.17
CA VAL A 230 1.42 5.29 13.66
C VAL A 230 0.91 4.30 12.64
N THR A 231 1.46 4.33 11.44
CA THR A 231 1.23 3.27 10.46
C THR A 231 2.39 2.30 10.48
N LYS A 232 2.11 1.02 10.70
CA LYS A 232 3.09 -0.06 10.48
C LYS A 232 2.76 -0.76 9.18
N GLU A 233 3.71 -0.77 8.27
CA GLU A 233 3.59 -1.47 7.00
C GLU A 233 4.31 -2.79 7.08
N SER A 234 3.75 -3.82 6.47
CA SER A 234 4.36 -5.14 6.36
C SER A 234 4.26 -5.63 4.93
N TYR A 235 5.42 -5.78 4.31
CA TYR A 235 5.56 -6.20 2.93
C TYR A 235 5.71 -7.70 2.92
N LEU A 236 4.63 -8.40 2.60
CA LEU A 236 4.60 -9.83 2.75
C LEU A 236 5.23 -10.58 1.60
N GLN A 237 5.78 -9.92 0.57
CA GLN A 237 6.57 -10.57 -0.48
C GLN A 237 5.98 -11.95 -0.86
N GLY A 238 6.80 -13.01 -0.93
CA GLY A 238 6.38 -14.37 -1.32
C GLY A 238 5.60 -15.10 -0.23
N ASN A 239 5.29 -14.39 0.86
CA ASN A 239 4.49 -14.84 1.97
C ASN A 239 3.05 -14.31 1.92
N TRP A 240 2.70 -13.46 0.94
CA TRP A 240 1.35 -12.88 0.82
C TRP A 240 0.25 -13.94 0.80
N ASP A 241 0.49 -15.14 0.29
CA ASP A 241 -0.53 -16.20 0.22
C ASP A 241 -0.35 -17.27 1.30
N ARG A 242 0.59 -17.08 2.25
CA ARG A 242 0.82 -18.03 3.34
C ARG A 242 -0.23 -17.86 4.45
N PRO A 243 -1.00 -18.89 4.81
CA PRO A 243 -2.09 -18.79 5.78
C PRO A 243 -1.70 -18.19 7.14
N LYS A 244 -0.46 -18.40 7.60
CA LYS A 244 0.01 -17.89 8.90
C LYS A 244 -0.03 -16.36 9.07
N TYR A 245 -0.11 -15.59 7.97
CA TYR A 245 -0.21 -14.12 8.01
C TYR A 245 -1.65 -13.62 7.99
N TRP A 246 -2.62 -14.52 7.85
CA TRP A 246 -4.02 -14.19 7.62
C TRP A 246 -4.95 -14.90 8.58
N HIS A 247 -5.94 -14.16 9.06
CA HIS A 247 -7.11 -14.69 9.70
C HIS A 247 -8.27 -14.67 8.70
N GLY A 248 -9.04 -15.76 8.62
CA GLY A 248 -10.14 -15.90 7.68
C GLY A 248 -9.73 -16.39 6.27
N PRO A 249 -10.72 -16.52 5.36
CA PRO A 249 -10.50 -17.00 3.99
C PRO A 249 -9.79 -15.95 3.13
N ALA A 250 -9.15 -16.37 2.02
CA ALA A 250 -8.44 -15.50 1.08
C ALA A 250 -9.26 -14.29 0.59
N ALA A 251 -10.56 -14.51 0.35
CA ALA A 251 -11.52 -13.51 -0.12
C ALA A 251 -11.80 -12.39 0.89
N ASP A 252 -11.64 -12.65 2.20
CA ASP A 252 -11.85 -11.66 3.27
C ASP A 252 -10.71 -11.74 4.30
N ARG A 253 -9.48 -11.86 3.79
CA ARG A 253 -8.31 -12.05 4.64
C ARG A 253 -8.09 -10.83 5.53
N VAL A 254 -7.89 -11.09 6.81
CA VAL A 254 -7.55 -10.10 7.82
C VAL A 254 -6.09 -10.33 8.24
N PRO A 255 -5.23 -9.30 8.38
CA PRO A 255 -3.88 -9.52 8.88
C PRO A 255 -3.91 -10.23 10.25
N MET A 256 -3.15 -11.30 10.39
CA MET A 256 -3.07 -12.04 11.65
C MET A 256 -2.54 -11.14 12.77
N GLU A 257 -1.57 -10.28 12.46
CA GLU A 257 -1.04 -9.30 13.41
C GLU A 257 -2.11 -8.34 13.94
N TYR A 258 -2.96 -7.80 13.05
CA TYR A 258 -4.11 -7.00 13.45
C TYR A 258 -5.03 -7.78 14.38
N THR A 259 -5.38 -9.02 14.00
CA THR A 259 -6.33 -9.86 14.76
C THR A 259 -5.82 -10.14 16.16
N LEU A 260 -4.55 -10.53 16.30
CA LEU A 260 -3.93 -10.80 17.60
C LEU A 260 -3.85 -9.54 18.44
N GLN A 261 -3.31 -8.44 17.90
CA GLN A 261 -3.15 -7.20 18.65
C GLN A 261 -4.50 -6.62 19.08
N LYS A 262 -5.51 -6.65 18.19
CA LYS A 262 -6.86 -6.18 18.50
C LYS A 262 -7.50 -7.01 19.61
N THR A 263 -7.41 -8.34 19.49
CA THR A 263 -7.97 -9.26 20.49
C THR A 263 -7.32 -9.05 21.86
N LEU A 264 -6.00 -8.94 21.90
CA LEU A 264 -5.26 -8.72 23.14
C LEU A 264 -5.54 -7.35 23.75
N SER A 265 -5.63 -6.29 22.93
CA SER A 265 -5.94 -4.93 23.41
C SER A 265 -7.36 -4.79 24.00
N ASN A 266 -8.27 -5.70 23.66
CA ASN A 266 -9.63 -5.72 24.18
C ASN A 266 -9.79 -6.54 25.47
N VAL A 267 -8.73 -7.22 25.94
CA VAL A 267 -8.79 -7.96 27.21
C VAL A 267 -8.87 -6.95 28.37
N PRO A 268 -9.77 -7.15 29.36
CA PRO A 268 -9.86 -6.27 30.51
C PRO A 268 -8.50 -6.09 31.19
N LYS A 269 -8.12 -4.84 31.47
CA LYS A 269 -6.83 -4.43 32.08
C LYS A 269 -5.58 -4.57 31.18
N ALA A 270 -5.72 -4.81 29.89
CA ALA A 270 -4.60 -4.84 28.93
C ALA A 270 -4.09 -3.43 28.54
N ASN A 271 -3.81 -2.57 29.52
CA ASN A 271 -3.41 -1.17 29.31
C ASN A 271 -1.96 -1.02 28.79
N ASN A 272 -1.23 -2.12 28.68
CA ASN A 272 0.17 -2.20 28.28
C ASN A 272 0.35 -2.75 26.86
N ILE A 273 -0.73 -2.84 26.08
CA ILE A 273 -0.71 -3.32 24.69
C ILE A 273 -1.11 -2.15 23.80
N VAL A 274 -0.25 -1.82 22.82
CA VAL A 274 -0.53 -0.76 21.85
C VAL A 274 -1.84 -1.05 21.13
N ASN A 275 -2.74 -0.09 21.14
CA ASN A 275 -4.05 -0.19 20.50
C ASN A 275 -3.90 -0.15 18.97
N CYS A 276 -4.32 -1.23 18.32
CA CYS A 276 -4.47 -1.29 16.87
C CYS A 276 -5.90 -0.87 16.49
N ARG A 277 -6.01 0.25 15.78
CA ARG A 277 -7.29 0.89 15.45
C ARG A 277 -7.93 0.26 14.22
N ALA A 278 -7.13 0.05 13.18
CA ALA A 278 -7.60 -0.43 11.88
C ALA A 278 -6.46 -1.08 11.08
N TYR A 279 -6.80 -1.59 9.90
CA TYR A 279 -5.84 -2.07 8.91
C TYR A 279 -6.31 -1.77 7.49
N GLY A 280 -5.37 -1.65 6.56
CA GLY A 280 -5.60 -1.53 5.13
C GLY A 280 -4.83 -2.60 4.37
N LEU A 281 -5.45 -3.16 3.33
CA LEU A 281 -4.81 -4.10 2.41
C LEU A 281 -4.43 -3.38 1.12
N TYR A 282 -3.29 -3.73 0.55
CA TYR A 282 -2.79 -3.19 -0.71
C TYR A 282 -2.26 -4.35 -1.56
N GLU A 283 -3.16 -4.99 -2.31
CA GLU A 283 -2.83 -6.20 -3.09
C GLU A 283 -1.87 -5.92 -4.23
N ARG A 284 -1.98 -4.72 -4.81
CA ARG A 284 -1.03 -4.23 -5.83
C ARG A 284 0.42 -4.35 -5.36
N TYR A 285 0.67 -4.10 -4.07
CA TYR A 285 2.01 -4.12 -3.47
C TYR A 285 2.28 -5.35 -2.61
N ARG A 286 1.32 -6.28 -2.49
CA ARG A 286 1.36 -7.43 -1.58
C ARG A 286 1.79 -7.02 -0.15
N MET A 287 1.15 -5.97 0.36
CA MET A 287 1.39 -5.44 1.72
C MET A 287 0.09 -5.20 2.47
N TYR A 288 0.20 -5.21 3.80
CA TYR A 288 -0.83 -4.63 4.66
C TYR A 288 -0.25 -3.49 5.50
N ARG A 289 -1.11 -2.58 5.91
CA ARG A 289 -0.79 -1.46 6.81
C ARG A 289 -1.67 -1.54 8.04
N LEU A 290 -1.08 -1.49 9.22
CA LEU A 290 -1.78 -1.37 10.49
C LEU A 290 -1.80 0.10 10.91
N TYR A 291 -2.90 0.55 11.49
CA TYR A 291 -3.08 1.90 12.03
C TYR A 291 -3.15 1.79 13.54
N MET A 292 -2.17 2.33 14.22
CA MET A 292 -1.96 2.17 15.66
C MET A 292 -1.94 3.52 16.34
N GLU A 293 -2.19 3.51 17.65
CA GLU A 293 -1.97 4.71 18.45
C GLU A 293 -0.50 5.14 18.47
N TYR A 294 -0.28 6.44 18.69
CA TYR A 294 1.05 7.00 18.82
C TYR A 294 1.49 7.05 20.28
N CYS A 295 2.59 6.35 20.59
CA CYS A 295 3.24 6.38 21.90
C CYS A 295 4.30 7.49 21.93
N GLN A 296 3.98 8.62 22.56
CA GLN A 296 4.81 9.85 22.52
C GLN A 296 6.20 9.74 23.17
N HIS A 297 6.45 8.69 23.94
CA HIS A 297 7.72 8.48 24.63
C HIS A 297 8.66 7.54 23.89
N GLY A 298 8.30 7.11 22.68
CA GLY A 298 9.11 6.17 21.91
C GLY A 298 9.12 4.79 22.55
N ASP A 299 10.19 4.04 22.30
CA ASP A 299 10.37 2.71 22.89
C ASP A 299 11.05 2.78 24.28
N LEU A 300 10.92 1.67 25.01
CA LEU A 300 11.45 1.55 26.37
C LEU A 300 12.98 1.59 26.40
N GLU A 301 13.65 1.05 25.38
CA GLU A 301 15.12 1.04 25.33
C GLU A 301 15.67 2.46 25.21
N GLN A 302 15.10 3.26 24.31
CA GLN A 302 15.40 4.67 24.16
C GLN A 302 15.11 5.44 25.44
N SER A 303 13.93 5.24 26.03
CA SER A 303 13.55 5.89 27.29
C SER A 303 14.53 5.57 28.42
N VAL A 304 14.95 4.32 28.54
CA VAL A 304 15.91 3.85 29.55
C VAL A 304 17.31 4.44 29.31
N LYS A 305 17.78 4.47 28.06
CA LYS A 305 19.07 5.09 27.69
C LYS A 305 19.08 6.59 27.96
N GLU A 306 18.01 7.29 27.60
CA GLU A 306 17.86 8.72 27.87
C GLU A 306 17.90 8.99 29.38
N TYR A 307 17.21 8.15 30.17
CA TYR A 307 17.19 8.26 31.63
C TYR A 307 18.54 7.98 32.27
N PHE A 308 19.24 6.90 31.89
CA PHE A 308 20.57 6.59 32.43
C PHE A 308 21.62 7.63 32.03
N GLY A 309 21.54 8.15 30.81
CA GLY A 309 22.40 9.25 30.39
C GLY A 309 22.17 10.50 31.26
N PHE A 310 20.90 10.77 31.60
CA PHE A 310 20.54 11.87 32.49
C PHE A 310 21.02 11.65 33.93
N SER A 311 20.86 10.45 34.50
CA SER A 311 21.30 10.16 35.87
C SER A 311 22.81 10.31 36.03
N GLN A 312 23.61 9.93 35.02
CA GLN A 312 25.07 10.10 35.05
C GLN A 312 25.48 11.58 35.04
N ILE A 313 24.76 12.44 34.32
CA ILE A 313 25.00 13.90 34.32
C ILE A 313 24.69 14.46 35.72
N VAL A 314 23.58 14.03 36.33
CA VAL A 314 23.20 14.46 37.68
C VAL A 314 24.24 13.99 38.72
N ASP A 315 24.68 12.73 38.68
CA ASP A 315 25.67 12.19 39.62
C ASP A 315 27.03 12.92 39.54
N GLN A 316 27.46 13.35 38.35
CA GLN A 316 28.68 14.15 38.17
C GLN A 316 28.55 15.59 38.69
N SER A 317 27.33 16.07 38.93
CA SER A 317 27.04 17.41 39.46
C SER A 317 26.84 17.45 40.99
N VAL A 318 26.95 16.30 41.68
CA VAL A 318 26.83 16.21 43.14
C VAL A 318 28.13 16.68 43.81
N ILE A 319 28.15 17.91 44.32
CA ILE A 319 29.10 18.38 45.33
C ILE A 319 28.28 19.00 46.48
N GLY A 320 28.11 18.26 47.60
CA GLY A 320 27.56 18.78 48.87
C GLY A 320 26.10 18.40 49.22
N GLU A 321 25.80 18.36 50.52
CA GLU A 321 24.55 17.83 51.13
C GLU A 321 23.30 18.73 51.01
N ASN A 322 23.29 19.75 50.15
CA ASN A 322 22.13 20.65 49.98
C ASN A 322 22.04 21.24 48.56
N THR A 323 22.46 20.45 47.57
CA THR A 323 22.77 20.99 46.24
C THR A 323 21.54 21.00 45.32
N ILE A 324 21.14 22.20 44.92
CA ILE A 324 20.21 22.44 43.82
C ILE A 324 20.88 22.00 42.52
N TYR A 325 20.34 20.99 41.84
CA TYR A 325 20.86 20.53 40.55
C TYR A 325 20.42 21.47 39.44
N LYS A 326 21.35 22.30 38.93
CA LYS A 326 21.19 22.94 37.61
C LYS A 326 21.68 21.97 36.55
N VAL A 327 20.77 21.24 35.93
CA VAL A 327 21.12 20.42 34.76
C VAL A 327 21.02 21.31 33.54
N ALA A 328 22.16 21.77 33.01
CA ALA A 328 22.20 22.47 31.75
C ALA A 328 21.63 21.54 30.66
N TYR A 329 20.45 21.88 30.16
CA TYR A 329 19.80 21.07 29.14
C TYR A 329 20.54 21.26 27.81
N PRO A 330 21.05 20.19 27.18
CA PRO A 330 21.73 20.31 25.90
C PRO A 330 20.79 20.96 24.88
N SER A 331 21.25 22.02 24.21
CA SER A 331 20.45 22.81 23.26
C SER A 331 20.02 22.02 22.02
N ASP A 332 20.54 20.80 21.83
CA ASP A 332 20.23 19.87 20.75
C ASP A 332 19.14 18.83 21.11
N ARG A 333 18.58 18.87 22.32
CA ARG A 333 17.58 17.90 22.83
C ARG A 333 16.16 18.48 22.92
N PRO A 334 15.10 17.65 22.94
CA PRO A 334 13.71 18.12 22.91
C PRO A 334 13.40 19.12 24.04
N ASP A 335 12.66 20.18 23.69
CA ASP A 335 12.25 21.29 24.55
C ASP A 335 12.15 20.93 26.07
N PRO A 336 12.81 21.67 26.97
CA PRO A 336 12.81 21.46 28.41
C PRO A 336 11.43 21.20 29.03
N ILE A 337 10.35 21.77 28.47
CA ILE A 337 8.96 21.55 28.91
C ILE A 337 8.52 20.10 28.66
N THR A 338 9.00 19.48 27.59
CA THR A 338 8.74 18.07 27.27
C THR A 338 9.48 17.14 28.25
N LEU A 339 10.71 17.49 28.65
CA LEU A 339 11.44 16.78 29.70
C LEU A 339 10.73 16.92 31.05
N TYR A 340 10.30 18.13 31.41
CA TYR A 340 9.59 18.39 32.65
C TYR A 340 8.32 17.56 32.78
N LYS A 341 7.49 17.53 31.73
CA LYS A 341 6.28 16.68 31.69
C LYS A 341 6.62 15.20 31.80
N ARG A 342 7.76 14.75 31.24
CA ARG A 342 8.23 13.35 31.37
C ARG A 342 8.65 13.03 32.81
N LEU A 343 9.33 13.96 33.50
CA LEU A 343 9.77 13.80 34.89
C LEU A 343 8.62 13.91 35.89
N GLU A 344 7.63 14.77 35.62
CA GLU A 344 6.42 14.93 36.44
C GLU A 344 5.60 13.64 36.48
N MET A 345 5.51 12.89 35.37
CA MET A 345 4.87 11.56 35.37
C MET A 345 5.65 10.50 36.17
N MET A 346 6.87 10.81 36.61
CA MET A 346 7.71 9.97 37.46
C MET A 346 7.87 10.56 38.87
N SER A 347 6.98 11.47 39.30
CA SER A 347 7.04 12.20 40.57
C SER A 347 7.08 11.31 41.82
N GLU A 348 6.73 10.03 41.73
CA GLU A 348 6.91 9.08 42.83
C GLU A 348 8.40 8.81 43.15
N LYS A 349 9.32 9.15 42.22
CA LYS A 349 10.77 8.97 42.37
C LYS A 349 11.56 10.26 42.62
N PHE A 350 10.95 11.43 42.46
CA PHE A 350 11.59 12.74 42.63
C PHE A 350 10.77 13.63 43.56
N ALA A 351 11.40 14.34 44.50
CA ALA A 351 10.66 15.12 45.50
C ALA A 351 9.95 16.34 44.88
N SER A 352 10.58 16.96 43.87
CA SER A 352 9.91 17.92 42.96
C SER A 352 10.79 18.22 41.74
N ALA A 353 10.18 18.65 40.65
CA ALA A 353 10.85 19.32 39.54
C ALA A 353 10.24 20.71 39.37
N LYS A 354 11.05 21.74 39.13
CA LYS A 354 10.63 23.13 38.85
C LYS A 354 11.47 23.72 37.72
N PHE A 355 10.97 24.77 37.08
CA PHE A 355 11.79 25.62 36.23
C PHE A 355 12.34 26.78 37.04
N ASP A 356 13.59 27.16 36.84
CA ASP A 356 14.10 28.44 37.34
C ASP A 356 13.72 29.60 36.39
N GLU A 357 14.11 30.83 36.78
CA GLU A 357 13.83 32.05 36.02
C GLU A 357 14.51 32.07 34.64
N GLU A 358 15.53 31.22 34.42
CA GLU A 358 16.26 31.05 33.17
C GLU A 358 15.66 29.93 32.29
N LYS A 359 14.59 29.26 32.76
CA LYS A 359 13.94 28.08 32.15
C LYS A 359 14.79 26.80 32.19
N ASP A 360 15.76 26.71 33.09
CA ASP A 360 16.46 25.46 33.36
C ASP A 360 15.59 24.55 34.24
N VAL A 361 15.65 23.24 33.99
CA VAL A 361 14.92 22.25 34.81
C VAL A 361 15.72 22.01 36.09
N VAL A 362 15.19 22.50 37.21
CA VAL A 362 15.70 22.25 38.56
C VAL A 362 14.99 21.02 39.12
N ILE A 363 15.75 19.96 39.38
CA ILE A 363 15.24 18.72 39.99
C ILE A 363 15.69 18.70 41.44
N VAL A 364 14.75 18.49 42.36
CA VAL A 364 15.03 18.26 43.78
C VAL A 364 14.79 16.78 44.06
N ALA A 365 15.88 16.05 44.34
CA ALA A 365 15.79 14.67 44.77
C ALA A 365 15.35 14.59 46.24
N PRO A 366 14.58 13.57 46.66
CA PRO A 366 14.32 13.34 48.08
C PRO A 366 15.60 12.86 48.79
N ASP A 367 15.77 13.23 50.07
CA ASP A 367 16.89 12.85 50.98
C ASP A 367 17.23 11.35 51.07
N ARG A 368 16.47 10.46 50.41
CA ARG A 368 16.57 9.00 50.57
C ARG A 368 17.26 8.25 49.44
N TYR A 369 17.88 8.91 48.47
CA TYR A 369 18.80 8.23 47.56
C TYR A 369 20.15 7.96 48.25
N LYS A 370 20.16 7.00 49.19
CA LYS A 370 21.41 6.29 49.47
C LYS A 370 21.75 5.47 48.22
N PRO A 371 22.97 5.56 47.69
CA PRO A 371 23.36 4.77 46.53
C PRO A 371 23.17 3.28 46.87
N PHE A 372 22.59 2.53 45.93
CA PHE A 372 22.74 1.08 45.95
C PHE A 372 24.24 0.80 45.88
N ALA A 373 24.81 0.42 47.02
CA ALA A 373 26.16 -0.09 47.09
C ALA A 373 26.25 -1.35 46.21
N ARG A 374 27.39 -1.46 45.52
CA ARG A 374 27.74 -2.43 44.47
C ARG A 374 27.38 -3.89 44.75
#